data_AF-A0A9E0RX33-F1
#
_entry.id   AF-A0A9E0RX33-F1
#
_cell.length_a   1.000
_cell.length_b   1.000
_cell.length_c   1.000
_cell.angle_alpha   90.00
_cell.angle_beta   90.00
_cell.angle_gamma   90.00
#
_symmetry.space_group_name_H-M   'P 1'
#
loop_
_entity.id
_entity.type
_entity.pdbx_description
1 polymer ?
#
loop_
_entity_poly.entity_id
_entity_poly.type
_entity_poly.pdbx_seq_one_letter_code
_entity_poly.pdbx_strand_id
1 'polypeptide(L)' 'MTNLLLIRITCPSQRVANKIAETAVEQRLAACGNVDGPVMATYRWKGVIEQAWEFVLWLKAPEA' A
#
# COMPACT_ATOMS: atom_id res chain seq x y z
N MET A 1 10.36 24.44 1.27
CA MET A 1 10.37 23.22 0.43
C MET A 1 9.57 22.18 1.17
N THR A 2 8.61 21.51 0.52
CA THR A 2 7.83 20.44 1.15
C THR A 2 8.55 19.12 0.89
N ASN A 3 8.94 18.42 1.95
CA ASN A 3 9.49 17.08 1.82
C ASN A 3 8.39 16.10 1.41
N LEU A 4 8.73 15.15 0.55
CA LEU A 4 7.80 14.16 0.03
C LEU A 4 8.23 12.75 0.45
N LEU A 5 7.24 11.95 0.83
CA LEU A 5 7.39 10.54 1.19
C LEU A 5 6.80 9.66 0.11
N LEU A 6 7.50 8.57 -0.22
CA LEU A 6 6.97 7.44 -0.97
C LEU A 6 6.65 6.32 0.00
N ILE A 7 5.37 6.07 0.24
CA ILE A 7 4.89 5.10 1.23
C ILE A 7 4.48 3.82 0.50
N ARG A 8 5.05 2.69 0.91
CA ARG A 8 4.75 1.35 0.38
C ARG A 8 3.86 0.58 1.36
N ILE A 9 2.70 0.13 0.90
CA ILE A 9 1.70 -0.59 1.71
C ILE A 9 1.34 -1.88 0.98
N THR A 10 1.36 -3.03 1.65
CA THR A 10 0.78 -4.27 1.06
C THR A 10 -0.67 -4.45 1.50
N CYS A 11 -1.50 -4.90 0.58
CA CYS A 11 -2.94 -5.03 0.76
C CYS A 11 -3.38 -6.46 0.38
N PRO A 12 -4.35 -7.06 1.11
CA PRO A 12 -4.79 -8.44 0.85
C PRO A 12 -5.60 -8.60 -0.44
N SER A 13 -5.96 -7.51 -1.11
CA SER A 13 -6.64 -7.53 -2.42
C SER A 13 -6.53 -6.18 -3.13
N GLN A 14 -6.69 -6.19 -4.45
CA GLN A 14 -6.75 -4.97 -5.26
C GLN A 14 -7.87 -4.03 -4.80
N ARG A 15 -9.05 -4.57 -4.43
CA ARG A 15 -10.19 -3.80 -3.93
C ARG A 15 -9.84 -3.02 -2.65
N VAL A 16 -9.11 -3.63 -1.73
CA VAL A 16 -8.66 -2.95 -0.49
C VAL A 16 -7.63 -1.88 -0.81
N ALA A 17 -6.66 -2.17 -1.69
CA ALA A 17 -5.67 -1.19 -2.13
C ALA A 17 -6.32 0.06 -2.77
N ASN A 18 -7.28 -0.16 -3.68
CA ASN A 18 -8.01 0.92 -4.35
C ASN A 18 -8.80 1.77 -3.35
N LYS A 19 -9.52 1.14 -2.41
CA LYS A 19 -10.29 1.87 -1.39
C LYS A 19 -9.39 2.75 -0.52
N ILE A 20 -8.22 2.25 -0.12
CA ILE A 20 -7.25 3.04 0.66
C ILE A 20 -6.72 4.22 -0.19
N ALA A 21 -6.37 3.97 -1.45
CA ALA A 21 -5.87 5.02 -2.35
C ALA A 21 -6.92 6.13 -2.58
N GLU A 22 -8.17 5.76 -2.86
CA GLU A 22 -9.29 6.70 -3.04
C GLU A 22 -9.47 7.56 -1.80
N THR A 23 -9.62 6.95 -0.62
CA THR A 23 -9.80 7.70 0.63
C THR A 23 -8.61 8.59 0.95
N ALA A 24 -7.37 8.13 0.74
CA ALA A 24 -6.18 8.94 1.00
C ALA A 24 -6.10 10.19 0.10
N VAL A 25 -6.50 10.06 -1.16
CA VAL A 25 -6.53 11.19 -2.11
C VAL A 25 -7.71 12.12 -1.82
N GLU A 26 -8.91 11.58 -1.56
CA GLU A 26 -10.09 12.37 -1.20
C GLU A 26 -9.86 13.23 0.05
N GLN A 27 -9.20 12.66 1.06
CA GLN A 27 -8.85 13.36 2.29
C GLN A 27 -7.57 14.21 2.18
N ARG A 28 -6.98 14.31 0.98
CA ARG A 28 -5.74 15.08 0.71
C ARG A 28 -4.55 14.65 1.56
N LEU A 29 -4.52 13.40 2.00
CA LEU A 29 -3.40 12.80 2.74
C LEU A 29 -2.27 12.36 1.79
N ALA A 30 -2.62 12.03 0.55
CA ALA A 30 -1.68 11.72 -0.52
C ALA A 30 -2.09 12.45 -1.81
N ALA A 31 -1.11 12.78 -2.63
CA ALA A 31 -1.35 13.35 -3.96
C ALA A 31 -1.84 12.30 -4.95
N CYS A 32 -1.38 11.05 -4.83
CA CYS A 32 -1.84 9.93 -5.64
C CYS A 32 -1.52 8.57 -5.00
N GLY A 33 -2.15 7.51 -5.54
CA GLY A 33 -1.85 6.11 -5.25
C GLY A 33 -1.68 5.28 -6.52
N ASN A 34 -0.68 4.40 -6.58
CA ASN A 34 -0.54 3.39 -7.63
C ASN A 34 -0.64 1.99 -7.01
N VAL A 35 -1.38 1.09 -7.66
CA VAL A 35 -1.57 -0.28 -7.22
C VAL A 35 -0.89 -1.23 -8.20
N ASP A 36 0.10 -1.97 -7.71
CA ASP A 36 0.83 -2.99 -8.43
C ASP A 36 0.50 -4.40 -7.89
N GLY A 37 0.63 -5.41 -8.74
CA GLY A 37 0.47 -6.82 -8.34
C GLY A 37 -0.38 -7.64 -9.30
N PRO A 38 -0.71 -8.89 -8.93
CA PRO A 38 -0.46 -9.50 -7.61
C PRO A 38 1.03 -9.78 -7.33
N VAL A 39 1.42 -9.75 -6.05
CA VAL A 39 2.74 -10.16 -5.54
C VAL A 39 2.58 -11.25 -4.48
N MET A 40 3.58 -12.13 -4.35
CA MET A 40 3.60 -13.14 -3.29
C MET A 40 4.37 -12.62 -2.07
N ALA A 41 3.70 -12.44 -0.95
CA ALA A 41 4.33 -12.20 0.34
C ALA A 41 4.71 -13.53 0.98
N THR A 42 5.97 -13.68 1.39
CA THR A 42 6.45 -14.83 2.17
C THR A 42 6.89 -14.33 3.54
N TYR A 43 6.31 -14.87 4.60
CA TYR A 43 6.55 -14.42 5.98
C TYR A 43 6.48 -15.59 6.97
N ARG A 44 6.89 -15.37 8.21
CA ARG A 44 6.79 -16.37 9.29
C ARG A 44 5.60 -16.04 10.18
N TRP A 45 4.70 -17.00 10.36
CA TRP A 45 3.57 -16.90 11.28
C TRP A 45 3.42 -18.19 12.08
N LYS A 46 3.25 -18.04 13.41
CA LYS A 46 3.17 -19.16 14.37
C LYS A 46 4.25 -20.24 14.17
N GLY A 47 5.48 -19.83 13.83
CA GLY A 47 6.62 -20.73 13.63
C GLY A 47 6.73 -21.37 12.24
N VAL A 48 5.76 -21.16 11.36
CA VAL A 48 5.72 -21.73 10.00
C VAL A 48 5.95 -20.64 8.96
N ILE A 49 6.58 -21.00 7.84
CA ILE A 49 6.67 -20.11 6.68
C ILE A 49 5.32 -20.15 5.95
N GLU A 50 4.67 -19.00 5.85
CA GLU A 50 3.41 -18.80 5.15
C GLU A 50 3.63 -17.93 3.91
N GLN A 51 2.71 -18.09 2.96
CA GLN A 51 2.68 -17.33 1.72
C GLN A 51 1.27 -16.79 1.49
N ALA A 52 1.17 -15.53 1.05
CA ALA A 52 -0.10 -14.90 0.71
C ALA A 52 0.04 -14.02 -0.53
N TRP A 53 -0.99 -14.04 -1.37
CA TRP A 53 -1.11 -13.09 -2.47
C TRP A 53 -1.52 -11.72 -1.93
N GLU A 54 -0.80 -10.69 -2.35
CA GLU A 54 -1.03 -9.30 -1.96
C GLU A 54 -0.94 -8.37 -3.18
N PHE A 55 -1.37 -7.13 -2.99
CA PHE A 55 -1.18 -6.03 -3.92
C PHE A 55 -0.38 -4.93 -3.22
N VAL A 56 0.54 -4.28 -3.93
CA VAL A 56 1.35 -3.19 -3.39
C VAL A 56 0.71 -1.86 -3.76
N LEU A 57 0.35 -1.06 -2.77
CA LEU A 57 -0.06 0.33 -2.91
C LEU A 57 1.12 1.25 -2.63
N TRP A 58 1.37 2.17 -3.56
CA TRP A 58 2.36 3.24 -3.45
C TRP A 58 1.69 4.60 -3.34
N LEU A 59 1.74 5.22 -2.15
CA LEU A 59 1.26 6.59 -1.95
C LEU A 59 2.41 7.60 -2.05
N LYS A 60 2.16 8.74 -2.70
CA LYS A 60 3.05 9.91 -2.67
C LYS A 60 2.39 10.98 -1.82
N ALA A 61 3.02 11.35 -0.71
CA ALA A 61 2.43 12.23 0.30
C ALA A 61 3.46 13.25 0.81
N PRO A 62 3.01 14.43 1.30
CA PRO A 62 3.91 15.30 2.05
C PRO A 62 4.35 14.63 3.36
N GLU A 63 5.55 14.95 3.82
CA GLU A 63 5.96 14.70 5.20
C GLU A 63 5.09 15.55 6.15
N ALA A 64 4.73 14.99 7.32
CA ALA A 64 3.84 15.64 8.29
C ALA A 64 4.48 16.86 8.96
#